data_AF-A0A401RHH5-F1
#
_entry.id   AF-A0A401RHH5-F1
#
_cell.length_a   1.000
_cell.length_b   1.000
_cell.length_c   1.000
_cell.angle_alpha   90.00
_cell.angle_beta   90.00
_cell.angle_gamma   90.00
#
_symmetry.space_group_name_H-M   'P 1'
#
loop_
_entity.id
_entity.type
_entity.pdbx_description
1 polymer ?
#
loop_
_entity_poly.entity_id
_entity_poly.type
_entity_poly.pdbx_seq_one_letter_code
_entity_poly.pdbx_strand_id
1 'polypeptide(L)'
;LAHSVTQPPVLLFVWQNREAENLYAGIQSNNYNVRSDSLKGLAVLSKDITFAQEFISKDGIAVLVRIVENGHDTGESLAYALNAFIELMEHGVVSWETLNHVFIKKIAGFVNKSAMDASIQQLSLAILESMEQRDMIHRLRQAAFESDADASAGNFNTDRRKSLCAREFKKLGFSNSANPSLDFSRTPPGLLPLDNMTYFAAHHADAYNR
;
A
#
# COMPACT_ATOMS: atom_id res chain seq x y z
N LEU A 1 20.80 -21.54 19.09
CA LEU A 1 21.03 -20.48 20.09
C LEU A 1 21.26 -19.17 19.36
N ALA A 2 20.18 -18.62 18.78
CA ALA A 2 20.21 -17.36 18.06
C ALA A 2 20.29 -16.23 19.10
N HIS A 3 21.37 -15.45 19.01
CA HIS A 3 21.61 -14.33 19.89
C HIS A 3 20.65 -13.20 19.55
N SER A 4 19.61 -13.05 20.37
CA SER A 4 18.84 -11.82 20.51
C SER A 4 19.73 -10.77 21.19
N VAL A 5 20.63 -10.14 20.43
CA VAL A 5 21.32 -8.93 20.88
C VAL A 5 20.38 -7.77 20.59
N THR A 6 19.73 -7.26 21.63
CA THR A 6 19.06 -5.98 21.62
C THR A 6 20.11 -4.89 21.40
N GLN A 7 20.34 -4.51 20.14
CA GLN A 7 21.20 -3.38 19.82
C GLN A 7 20.55 -2.07 20.30
N PRO A 8 21.34 -1.10 20.80
CA PRO A 8 20.81 0.18 21.24
C PRO A 8 20.10 0.92 20.08
N PRO A 9 19.02 1.68 20.36
CA PRO A 9 18.14 2.27 19.34
C PRO A 9 18.88 3.08 18.26
N VAL A 10 19.97 3.74 18.65
CA VAL A 10 20.79 4.58 17.75
C VAL A 10 21.57 3.74 16.74
N LEU A 11 22.06 2.56 17.12
CA LEU A 11 22.78 1.67 16.20
C LEU A 11 21.83 0.98 15.23
N LEU A 12 20.61 0.68 15.68
CA LEU A 12 19.55 0.10 14.86
C LEU A 12 19.11 1.07 13.76
N PHE A 13 18.98 2.36 14.09
CA PHE A 13 18.69 3.43 13.13
C PHE A 13 19.80 3.62 12.08
N VAL A 14 21.07 3.65 12.52
CA VAL A 14 22.22 3.76 11.60
C VAL A 14 22.33 2.52 10.69
N TRP A 15 22.02 1.33 11.22
CA TRP A 15 21.98 0.10 10.44
C TRP A 15 20.89 0.16 9.38
N GLN A 16 19.66 0.52 9.75
CA GLN A 16 18.53 0.59 8.81
C GLN A 16 18.77 1.62 7.69
N ASN A 17 19.35 2.78 8.00
CA ASN A 17 19.66 3.78 6.99
C ASN A 17 20.74 3.28 6.01
N ARG A 18 21.82 2.68 6.53
CA ARG A 18 22.88 2.10 5.71
C ARG A 18 22.39 0.92 4.87
N GLU A 19 21.53 0.07 5.44
CA GLU A 19 20.94 -1.07 4.73
C GLU A 19 19.99 -0.59 3.64
N ALA A 20 19.15 0.42 3.92
CA ALA A 20 18.29 1.05 2.93
C ALA A 20 19.11 1.67 1.78
N GLU A 21 20.24 2.30 2.08
CA GLU A 21 21.17 2.82 1.05
C GLU A 21 21.80 1.70 0.22
N ASN A 22 22.27 0.63 0.85
CA ASN A 22 22.84 -0.53 0.17
C ASN A 22 21.81 -1.18 -0.77
N LEU A 23 20.57 -1.34 -0.31
CA LEU A 23 19.49 -1.92 -1.11
C LEU A 23 19.06 -0.98 -2.22
N TYR A 24 18.94 0.33 -1.95
CA TYR A 24 18.61 1.33 -2.97
C TYR A 24 19.66 1.38 -4.08
N ALA A 25 20.95 1.29 -3.73
CA ALA A 25 22.04 1.19 -4.70
C ALA A 25 22.04 -0.15 -5.45
N GLY A 26 21.79 -1.26 -4.73
CA GLY A 26 21.72 -2.60 -5.30
C GLY A 26 20.58 -2.78 -6.29
N ILE A 27 19.42 -2.18 -6.02
CA ILE A 27 18.25 -2.19 -6.90
C ILE A 27 18.50 -1.41 -8.21
N GLN A 28 19.32 -0.36 -8.16
CA GLN A 28 19.71 0.41 -9.35
C GLN A 28 20.93 -0.17 -10.08
N SER A 29 21.49 -1.26 -9.58
CA SER A 29 22.61 -1.94 -10.23
C SER A 29 22.22 -2.44 -11.62
N ASN A 30 23.17 -2.37 -12.56
CA ASN A 30 22.99 -2.93 -13.89
C ASN A 30 23.06 -4.47 -13.90
N ASN A 31 23.47 -5.08 -12.78
CA ASN A 31 23.56 -6.52 -12.60
C ASN A 31 22.24 -7.11 -12.11
N TYR A 32 21.64 -7.99 -12.91
CA TYR A 32 20.36 -8.66 -12.59
C TYR A 32 20.40 -9.41 -11.25
N ASN A 33 21.46 -10.19 -10.98
CA ASN A 33 21.56 -10.97 -9.74
C ASN A 33 21.59 -10.07 -8.49
N VAL A 34 22.39 -9.00 -8.53
CA VAL A 34 22.50 -8.03 -7.42
C VAL A 34 21.17 -7.32 -7.20
N ARG A 35 20.48 -6.93 -8.28
CA ARG A 35 19.16 -6.32 -8.21
C ARG A 35 18.12 -7.27 -7.62
N SER A 36 18.10 -8.53 -8.06
CA SER A 36 17.18 -9.55 -7.55
C SER A 36 17.40 -9.83 -6.05
N ASP A 37 18.65 -10.03 -5.63
CA ASP A 37 19.00 -10.28 -4.23
C ASP A 37 18.67 -9.07 -3.34
N SER A 38 18.90 -7.85 -3.86
CA SER A 38 18.52 -6.62 -3.17
C SER A 38 17.02 -6.46 -3.05
N LEU A 39 16.25 -6.79 -4.09
CA LEU A 39 14.78 -6.76 -4.04
C LEU A 39 14.22 -7.81 -3.07
N LYS A 40 14.85 -8.98 -3.00
CA LYS A 40 14.48 -10.02 -2.03
C LYS A 40 14.73 -9.56 -0.60
N GLY A 41 15.89 -8.97 -0.33
CA GLY A 41 16.21 -8.35 0.97
C GLY A 41 15.24 -7.23 1.30
N LEU A 42 14.91 -6.39 0.31
CA LEU A 42 13.92 -5.32 0.45
C LEU A 42 12.55 -5.86 0.86
N ALA A 43 12.04 -6.91 0.21
CA ALA A 43 10.74 -7.49 0.55
C ALA A 43 10.66 -8.00 2.00
N VAL A 44 11.78 -8.47 2.57
CA VAL A 44 11.85 -8.90 3.97
C VAL A 44 11.87 -7.69 4.91
N LEU A 45 12.70 -6.70 4.61
CA LEU A 45 12.88 -5.51 5.46
C LEU A 45 11.71 -4.52 5.36
N SER A 46 10.96 -4.54 4.26
CA SER A 46 9.77 -3.71 4.04
C SER A 46 8.65 -3.99 5.04
N LYS A 47 8.72 -5.08 5.81
CA LYS A 47 7.78 -5.38 6.91
C LYS A 47 8.01 -4.50 8.14
N ASP A 48 9.18 -3.90 8.28
CA ASP A 48 9.50 -3.01 9.39
C ASP A 48 9.10 -1.56 9.04
N ILE A 49 8.24 -0.97 9.85
CA ILE A 49 7.76 0.40 9.66
C ILE A 49 8.88 1.45 9.68
N THR A 50 9.93 1.24 10.48
CA THR A 50 11.04 2.19 10.61
C THR A 50 11.93 2.17 9.37
N PHE A 51 12.22 0.97 8.86
CA PHE A 51 12.88 0.80 7.57
C PHE A 51 12.04 1.34 6.42
N ALA A 52 10.73 1.03 6.41
CA ALA A 52 9.81 1.51 5.38
C ALA A 52 9.80 3.04 5.29
N GLN A 53 9.78 3.74 6.43
CA GLN A 53 9.85 5.20 6.48
C GLN A 53 11.15 5.75 5.88
N GLU A 54 12.30 5.18 6.23
CA GLU A 54 13.60 5.59 5.68
C GLU A 54 13.69 5.34 4.17
N PHE A 55 13.22 4.18 3.70
CA PHE A 55 13.22 3.84 2.27
C PHE A 55 12.28 4.75 1.47
N ILE A 56 11.11 5.07 2.03
CA ILE A 56 10.15 6.01 1.45
C ILE A 56 10.74 7.43 1.41
N SER A 57 11.43 7.85 2.47
CA SER A 57 12.09 9.16 2.52
C SER A 57 13.18 9.33 1.45
N LYS A 58 13.69 8.24 0.88
CA LYS A 58 14.69 8.24 -0.21
C LYS A 58 14.09 8.03 -1.60
N ASP A 59 12.80 8.30 -1.79
CA ASP A 59 12.07 8.07 -3.04
C ASP A 59 12.09 6.60 -3.51
N GLY A 60 12.22 5.66 -2.58
CA GLY A 60 12.31 4.23 -2.88
C GLY A 60 11.08 3.67 -3.62
N ILE A 61 9.88 4.23 -3.36
CA ILE A 61 8.66 3.85 -4.09
C ILE A 61 8.78 4.23 -5.58
N ALA A 62 9.34 5.39 -5.91
CA ALA A 62 9.51 5.80 -7.30
C ALA A 62 10.45 4.85 -8.06
N VAL A 63 11.48 4.31 -7.38
CA VAL A 63 12.35 3.27 -7.95
C VAL A 63 11.59 1.97 -8.22
N LEU A 64 10.76 1.51 -7.28
CA LEU A 64 9.93 0.32 -7.47
C LEU A 64 8.95 0.50 -8.64
N VAL A 65 8.27 1.64 -8.70
CA VAL A 65 7.36 1.99 -9.81
C VAL A 65 8.12 1.97 -11.13
N ARG A 66 9.31 2.57 -11.19
CA ARG A 66 10.15 2.61 -12.39
C ARG A 66 10.57 1.21 -12.84
N ILE A 67 10.89 0.30 -11.93
CA ILE A 67 11.22 -1.10 -12.26
C ILE A 67 10.03 -1.80 -12.92
N VAL A 68 8.85 -1.63 -12.34
CA VAL A 68 7.59 -2.20 -12.83
C VAL A 68 7.22 -1.61 -14.20
N GLU A 69 7.37 -0.30 -14.38
CA GLU A 69 7.04 0.41 -15.62
C GLU A 69 8.01 0.06 -16.77
N ASN A 70 9.33 0.09 -16.50
CA ASN A 70 10.37 -0.20 -17.49
C ASN A 70 10.28 -1.63 -18.02
N GLY A 71 9.75 -2.58 -17.23
CA GLY A 71 9.52 -3.96 -17.66
C GLY A 71 10.78 -4.73 -18.04
N HIS A 72 11.95 -4.29 -17.56
CA HIS A 72 13.22 -4.97 -17.77
C HIS A 72 13.42 -6.16 -16.80
N ASP A 73 12.66 -6.17 -15.71
CA ASP A 73 12.65 -7.23 -14.70
C ASP A 73 11.46 -8.19 -14.95
N THR A 74 11.78 -9.47 -15.12
CA THR A 74 10.80 -10.55 -15.36
C THR A 74 11.05 -11.71 -14.40
N GLY A 75 9.99 -12.32 -13.88
CA GLY A 75 10.09 -13.46 -12.96
C GLY A 75 10.22 -13.04 -11.49
N GLU A 76 11.12 -13.69 -10.75
CA GLU A 76 11.25 -13.54 -9.30
C GLU A 76 11.58 -12.12 -8.83
N SER A 77 12.43 -11.38 -9.56
CA SER A 77 12.80 -10.01 -9.21
C SER A 77 11.59 -9.07 -9.23
N LEU A 78 10.71 -9.22 -10.23
CA LEU A 78 9.47 -8.46 -10.30
C LEU A 78 8.51 -8.85 -9.18
N ALA A 79 8.42 -10.13 -8.84
CA ALA A 79 7.61 -10.59 -7.71
C ALA A 79 8.10 -10.00 -6.37
N TYR A 80 9.42 -9.97 -6.14
CA TYR A 80 9.98 -9.34 -4.94
C TYR A 80 9.74 -7.83 -4.92
N ALA A 81 9.85 -7.14 -6.07
CA ALA A 81 9.55 -5.71 -6.16
C ALA A 81 8.07 -5.40 -5.85
N LEU A 82 7.14 -6.17 -6.41
CA LEU A 82 5.70 -6.01 -6.14
C LEU A 82 5.36 -6.33 -4.69
N ASN A 83 5.95 -7.39 -4.11
CA ASN A 83 5.73 -7.73 -2.71
C ASN A 83 6.27 -6.63 -1.77
N ALA A 84 7.50 -6.16 -2.00
CA ALA A 84 8.07 -5.04 -1.25
C ALA A 84 7.20 -3.79 -1.36
N PHE A 85 6.68 -3.50 -2.56
CA PHE A 85 5.78 -2.39 -2.79
C PHE A 85 4.49 -2.50 -1.97
N ILE A 86 3.84 -3.67 -1.95
CA ILE A 86 2.63 -3.89 -1.13
C ILE A 86 2.94 -3.63 0.34
N GLU A 87 4.00 -4.25 0.88
CA GLU A 87 4.40 -4.11 2.28
C GLU A 87 4.68 -2.64 2.66
N LEU A 88 5.41 -1.91 1.81
CA LEU A 88 5.67 -0.48 2.00
C LEU A 88 4.39 0.36 2.02
N MET A 89 3.42 0.01 1.17
CA MET A 89 2.15 0.71 1.08
C MET A 89 1.17 0.30 2.19
N GLU A 90 1.29 -0.91 2.76
CA GLU A 90 0.50 -1.38 3.90
C GLU A 90 0.78 -0.58 5.18
N HIS A 91 2.01 -0.09 5.37
CA HIS A 91 2.34 0.79 6.51
C HIS A 91 1.59 2.13 6.52
N GLY A 92 0.94 2.50 5.41
CA GLY A 92 0.12 3.71 5.33
C GLY A 92 0.91 5.02 5.38
N VAL A 93 2.22 4.95 5.15
CA VAL A 93 3.10 6.13 5.01
C VAL A 93 2.76 6.88 3.73
N VAL A 94 2.60 6.15 2.62
CA VAL A 94 2.21 6.68 1.29
C VAL A 94 0.76 6.30 0.97
N SER A 95 0.03 7.24 0.36
CA SER A 95 -1.35 7.02 -0.07
C SER A 95 -1.39 6.25 -1.40
N TRP A 96 -2.29 5.30 -1.53
CA TRP A 96 -2.53 4.58 -2.79
C TRP A 96 -3.02 5.52 -3.92
N GLU A 97 -3.51 6.71 -3.58
CA GLU A 97 -3.92 7.76 -4.53
C GLU A 97 -2.73 8.41 -5.26
N THR A 98 -1.51 8.33 -4.72
CA THR A 98 -0.33 8.91 -5.40
C THR A 98 0.22 8.04 -6.52
N LEU A 99 -0.39 6.88 -6.77
CA LEU A 99 0.05 5.95 -7.79
C LEU A 99 -0.35 6.41 -9.18
N ASN A 100 0.60 6.35 -10.11
CA ASN A 100 0.39 6.80 -11.48
C ASN A 100 -0.52 5.81 -12.25
N HIS A 101 -1.39 6.35 -13.11
CA HIS A 101 -2.24 5.56 -14.01
C HIS A 101 -1.44 4.63 -14.94
N VAL A 102 -0.20 5.00 -15.28
CA VAL A 102 0.72 4.18 -16.09
C VAL A 102 1.10 2.88 -15.35
N PHE A 103 1.45 2.99 -14.08
CA PHE A 103 1.74 1.85 -13.21
C PHE A 103 0.54 0.93 -13.05
N ILE A 104 -0.65 1.48 -12.77
CA ILE A 104 -1.89 0.71 -12.62
C ILE A 104 -2.21 -0.05 -13.92
N LYS A 105 -2.11 0.62 -15.08
CA LYS A 105 -2.32 0.00 -16.39
C LYS A 105 -1.33 -1.13 -16.65
N LYS A 106 -0.10 -1.00 -16.17
CA LYS A 106 0.92 -2.05 -16.28
C LYS A 106 0.58 -3.27 -15.42
N ILE A 107 0.18 -3.06 -14.16
CA ILE A 107 -0.28 -4.11 -13.24
C ILE A 107 -1.51 -4.83 -13.80
N ALA A 108 -2.53 -4.10 -14.26
CA ALA A 108 -3.69 -4.68 -14.92
C ALA A 108 -3.29 -5.46 -16.19
N GLY A 109 -2.26 -5.00 -16.91
CA GLY A 109 -1.67 -5.71 -18.03
C GLY A 109 -0.97 -7.03 -17.64
N PHE A 110 -0.42 -7.13 -16.43
CA PHE A 110 0.19 -8.37 -15.92
C PHE A 110 -0.85 -9.41 -15.56
N VAL A 111 -1.98 -9.00 -14.99
CA VAL A 111 -3.12 -9.90 -14.72
C VAL A 111 -3.70 -10.46 -16.02
N ASN A 112 -3.85 -9.61 -17.04
CA ASN A 112 -4.45 -10.01 -18.33
C ASN A 112 -3.51 -10.85 -19.23
N LYS A 113 -2.20 -10.88 -18.94
CA LYS A 113 -1.25 -11.70 -19.71
C LYS A 113 -1.21 -13.12 -19.16
N SER A 114 -1.82 -14.06 -19.89
CA SER A 114 -1.85 -15.50 -19.59
C SER A 114 -0.46 -16.17 -19.47
N ALA A 115 0.60 -15.57 -19.99
CA ALA A 115 1.96 -16.11 -19.95
C ALA A 115 2.82 -15.56 -18.80
N MET A 116 2.21 -14.87 -17.83
CA MET A 116 2.91 -14.32 -16.68
C MET A 116 2.96 -15.33 -15.53
N ASP A 117 4.01 -15.25 -14.71
CA ASP A 117 4.17 -16.08 -13.52
C ASP A 117 3.00 -15.91 -12.53
N ALA A 118 2.57 -17.02 -11.92
CA ALA A 118 1.40 -17.06 -11.03
C ALA A 118 1.57 -16.14 -9.81
N SER A 119 2.78 -16.01 -9.27
CA SER A 119 3.04 -15.13 -8.12
C SER A 119 2.91 -13.66 -8.52
N ILE A 120 3.38 -13.28 -9.70
CA ILE A 120 3.26 -11.90 -10.21
C ILE A 120 1.78 -11.55 -10.44
N GLN A 121 1.00 -12.48 -11.00
CA GLN A 121 -0.45 -12.28 -11.18
C GLN A 121 -1.17 -12.11 -9.84
N GLN A 122 -0.85 -12.95 -8.86
CA GLN A 122 -1.45 -12.88 -7.54
C GLN A 122 -1.11 -11.56 -6.82
N LEU A 123 0.15 -11.11 -6.88
CA LEU A 123 0.57 -9.83 -6.31
C LEU A 123 -0.08 -8.65 -7.03
N SER A 124 -0.21 -8.75 -8.36
CA SER A 124 -0.89 -7.72 -9.16
C SER A 124 -2.37 -7.62 -8.81
N LEU A 125 -3.06 -8.76 -8.66
CA LEU A 125 -4.44 -8.82 -8.19
C LEU A 125 -4.58 -8.24 -6.79
N ALA A 126 -3.72 -8.65 -5.85
CA ALA A 126 -3.75 -8.14 -4.47
C ALA A 126 -3.58 -6.62 -4.40
N ILE A 127 -2.72 -6.03 -5.25
CA ILE A 127 -2.58 -4.58 -5.37
C ILE A 127 -3.89 -3.94 -5.84
N LEU A 128 -4.49 -4.47 -6.93
CA LEU A 128 -5.73 -3.93 -7.49
C LEU A 128 -6.91 -4.08 -6.52
N GLU A 129 -7.06 -5.24 -5.87
CA GLU A 129 -8.08 -5.48 -4.85
C GLU A 129 -7.92 -4.54 -3.66
N SER A 130 -6.68 -4.35 -3.17
CA SER A 130 -6.40 -3.42 -2.07
C SER A 130 -6.76 -1.98 -2.43
N MET A 131 -6.52 -1.57 -3.68
CA MET A 131 -6.89 -0.25 -4.18
C MET A 131 -8.41 -0.09 -4.29
N GLU A 132 -9.10 -1.06 -4.91
CA GLU A 132 -10.54 -1.05 -5.09
C GLU A 132 -11.27 -1.04 -3.74
N GLN A 133 -10.82 -1.87 -2.80
CA GLN A 133 -11.40 -1.94 -1.46
C GLN A 133 -11.27 -0.59 -0.73
N ARG A 134 -10.10 0.04 -0.81
CA ARG A 134 -9.87 1.36 -0.20
C ARG A 134 -10.73 2.43 -0.87
N ASP A 135 -10.82 2.42 -2.20
CA ASP A 135 -11.66 3.35 -2.95
C ASP A 135 -13.14 3.21 -2.56
N MET A 136 -13.64 1.98 -2.42
CA MET A 136 -15.00 1.70 -1.98
C MET A 136 -15.27 2.25 -0.57
N ILE A 137 -14.33 2.06 0.36
CA ILE A 137 -14.40 2.63 1.72
C ILE A 137 -14.37 4.16 1.69
N HIS A 138 -13.55 4.76 0.82
CA HIS A 138 -13.50 6.21 0.64
C HIS A 138 -14.82 6.76 0.10
N ARG A 139 -15.42 6.11 -0.90
CA ARG A 139 -16.75 6.48 -1.42
C ARG A 139 -17.83 6.39 -0.35
N LEU A 140 -17.78 5.37 0.49
CA LEU A 140 -18.72 5.21 1.60
C LEU A 140 -18.58 6.35 2.62
N ARG A 141 -17.35 6.75 2.95
CA ARG A 141 -17.07 7.93 3.78
C ARG A 141 -17.62 9.20 3.16
N GLN A 142 -17.43 9.39 1.86
CA GLN A 142 -17.95 10.54 1.12
C GLN A 142 -19.48 10.57 1.15
N ALA A 143 -20.14 9.46 0.85
CA ALA A 143 -21.60 9.37 0.90
C ALA A 143 -22.18 9.70 2.28
N ALA A 144 -21.48 9.35 3.36
CA ALA A 144 -21.91 9.58 4.74
C ALA A 144 -21.66 11.00 5.28
N PHE A 145 -20.54 11.64 4.89
CA PHE A 145 -20.07 12.87 5.56
C PHE A 145 -19.87 14.07 4.62
N GLU A 146 -19.83 13.87 3.31
CA GLU A 146 -19.58 14.96 2.35
C GLU A 146 -20.81 15.86 2.10
N SER A 147 -21.95 15.58 2.77
CA SER A 147 -23.09 16.52 2.85
C SER A 147 -22.88 17.70 3.82
N ASP A 148 -21.86 17.67 4.68
CA ASP A 148 -21.57 18.72 5.68
C ASP A 148 -20.24 19.48 5.42
N ALA A 149 -19.47 19.12 4.39
CA ALA A 149 -18.11 19.60 4.16
C ALA A 149 -18.01 20.66 3.05
N ASP A 150 -18.90 21.66 3.07
CA ASP A 150 -18.68 22.86 2.27
C ASP A 150 -17.59 23.72 2.95
N ALA A 151 -16.56 24.09 2.16
CA ALA A 151 -15.50 25.04 2.47
C ALA A 151 -14.47 24.68 3.58
N SER A 152 -13.45 23.85 3.25
CA SER A 152 -12.04 24.09 3.71
C SER A 152 -10.99 23.10 3.19
N ALA A 153 -11.08 22.60 1.95
CA ALA A 153 -10.06 21.72 1.37
C ALA A 153 -8.73 22.41 0.97
N GLY A 154 -8.45 23.61 1.47
CA GLY A 154 -7.18 24.32 1.27
C GLY A 154 -6.21 24.08 2.43
N ASN A 155 -5.14 23.32 2.21
CA ASN A 155 -3.96 23.20 3.07
C ASN A 155 -4.12 22.52 4.45
N PHE A 156 -4.59 21.27 4.48
CA PHE A 156 -4.40 20.42 5.66
C PHE A 156 -3.13 19.56 5.56
N ASN A 157 -2.29 19.59 6.61
CA ASN A 157 -1.20 18.63 6.84
C ASN A 157 -1.73 17.19 6.72
N THR A 158 -0.93 16.30 6.13
CA THR A 158 -1.25 14.89 5.88
C THR A 158 -1.75 14.18 7.15
N ASP A 159 -1.18 14.50 8.31
CA ASP A 159 -1.58 13.97 9.63
C ASP A 159 -2.99 14.42 10.06
N ARG A 160 -3.38 15.66 9.77
CA ARG A 160 -4.73 16.16 10.11
C ARG A 160 -5.79 15.54 9.22
N ARG A 161 -5.50 15.32 7.93
CA ARG A 161 -6.40 14.59 7.01
C ARG A 161 -6.56 13.13 7.45
N LYS A 162 -5.48 12.46 7.84
CA LYS A 162 -5.51 11.08 8.38
C LYS A 162 -6.33 10.99 9.67
N SER A 163 -6.18 11.96 10.58
CA SER A 163 -6.95 12.03 11.83
C SER A 163 -8.46 12.27 11.62
N LEU A 164 -8.83 13.10 10.65
CA LEU A 164 -10.23 13.32 10.27
C LEU A 164 -10.86 12.05 9.69
N CYS A 165 -10.16 11.42 8.74
CA CYS A 165 -10.57 10.18 8.10
C CYS A 165 -10.77 9.06 9.15
N ALA A 166 -9.83 8.91 10.08
CA ALA A 166 -9.91 7.93 11.15
C ALA A 166 -11.14 8.15 12.07
N ARG A 167 -11.48 9.41 12.35
CA ARG A 167 -12.66 9.74 13.16
C ARG A 167 -13.96 9.46 12.42
N GLU A 168 -14.02 9.73 11.13
CA GLU A 168 -15.16 9.42 10.26
C GLU A 168 -15.36 7.91 10.13
N PHE A 169 -14.29 7.15 9.93
CA PHE A 169 -14.36 5.69 9.93
C PHE A 169 -14.82 5.12 11.27
N LYS A 170 -14.36 5.69 12.39
CA LYS A 170 -14.86 5.28 13.71
C LYS A 170 -16.35 5.58 13.88
N LYS A 171 -16.85 6.69 13.33
CA LYS A 171 -18.29 7.02 13.31
C LYS A 171 -19.09 6.06 12.44
N LEU A 172 -18.50 5.56 11.35
CA LEU A 172 -19.08 4.53 10.48
C LEU A 172 -19.09 3.13 11.10
N GLY A 173 -18.50 2.96 12.29
CA GLY A 173 -18.47 1.68 13.00
C GLY A 173 -17.30 0.78 12.64
N PHE A 174 -16.30 1.28 11.90
CA PHE A 174 -15.06 0.53 11.67
C PHE A 174 -14.31 0.32 12.99
N SER A 175 -13.89 -0.91 13.23
CA SER A 175 -13.01 -1.30 14.33
C SER A 175 -11.61 -0.74 14.12
N ASN A 176 -11.08 -0.81 12.89
CA ASN A 176 -9.79 -0.25 12.54
C ASN A 176 -9.91 1.13 11.87
N SER A 177 -9.80 2.19 12.67
CA SER A 177 -9.83 3.57 12.18
C SER A 177 -8.62 3.98 11.32
N ALA A 178 -7.48 3.30 11.45
CA ALA A 178 -6.27 3.61 10.68
C ALA A 178 -6.27 2.89 9.32
N ASN A 179 -6.81 1.67 9.29
CA ASN A 179 -6.93 0.88 8.06
C ASN A 179 -8.24 0.07 8.04
N PRO A 180 -9.38 0.69 7.68
CA PRO A 180 -10.69 0.02 7.68
C PRO A 180 -10.79 -1.16 6.70
N SER A 181 -9.90 -1.26 5.71
CA SER A 181 -9.86 -2.40 4.80
C SER A 181 -9.53 -3.72 5.51
N LEU A 182 -8.79 -3.67 6.63
CA LEU A 182 -8.46 -4.85 7.41
C LEU A 182 -9.68 -5.46 8.13
N ASP A 183 -10.74 -4.68 8.38
CA ASP A 183 -11.95 -5.21 9.03
C ASP A 183 -12.68 -6.23 8.14
N PHE A 184 -12.49 -6.15 6.82
CA PHE A 184 -13.09 -7.08 5.84
C PHE A 184 -12.15 -8.24 5.45
N SER A 185 -10.96 -8.32 6.04
CA SER A 185 -10.01 -9.42 5.79
C SER A 185 -10.49 -10.76 6.36
N ARG A 186 -11.45 -10.76 7.30
CA ARG A 186 -12.02 -11.98 7.89
C ARG A 186 -13.11 -12.56 6.99
N THR A 187 -12.86 -13.77 6.48
CA THR A 187 -13.86 -14.61 5.80
C THR A 187 -14.33 -15.73 6.73
N PRO A 188 -15.65 -15.88 6.98
CA PRO A 188 -16.79 -15.05 6.55
C PRO A 188 -17.03 -13.81 7.45
N PRO A 189 -17.65 -12.70 6.96
CA PRO A 189 -18.32 -12.53 5.67
C PRO A 189 -17.49 -11.87 4.55
N GLY A 190 -16.20 -11.56 4.77
CA GLY A 190 -15.31 -11.01 3.73
C GLY A 190 -15.73 -9.63 3.21
N LEU A 191 -15.65 -9.43 1.89
CA LEU A 191 -15.94 -8.15 1.22
C LEU A 191 -17.43 -7.89 0.97
N LEU A 192 -18.30 -8.90 1.10
CA LEU A 192 -19.73 -8.77 0.85
C LEU A 192 -20.42 -7.64 1.66
N PRO A 193 -20.10 -7.42 2.95
CA PRO A 193 -20.68 -6.29 3.68
C PRO A 193 -20.26 -4.95 3.09
N LEU A 194 -19.02 -4.82 2.59
CA LEU A 194 -18.53 -3.59 1.99
C LEU A 194 -19.29 -3.28 0.69
N ASP A 195 -19.51 -4.30 -0.14
CA ASP A 195 -20.33 -4.19 -1.36
C ASP A 195 -21.78 -3.76 -1.02
N ASN A 196 -22.39 -4.41 -0.03
CA ASN A 196 -23.76 -4.11 0.41
C ASN A 196 -23.88 -2.68 0.94
N MET A 197 -22.94 -2.25 1.78
CA MET A 197 -22.94 -0.90 2.35
C MET A 197 -22.76 0.16 1.26
N THR A 198 -21.87 -0.08 0.30
CA THR A 198 -21.63 0.83 -0.83
C THR A 198 -22.82 0.88 -1.77
N TYR A 199 -23.42 -0.27 -2.07
CA TYR A 199 -24.64 -0.35 -2.87
C TYR A 199 -25.78 0.42 -2.20
N PHE A 200 -25.98 0.24 -0.90
CA PHE A 200 -27.02 0.91 -0.13
C PHE A 200 -26.78 2.43 -0.05
N ALA A 201 -25.54 2.86 0.19
CA ALA A 201 -25.18 4.28 0.19
C ALA A 201 -25.44 4.94 -1.17
N ALA A 202 -25.20 4.23 -2.28
CA ALA A 202 -25.42 4.76 -3.63
C ALA A 202 -26.91 4.79 -4.05
N HIS A 203 -27.71 3.80 -3.66
CA HIS A 203 -29.11 3.67 -4.11
C HIS A 203 -30.12 4.24 -3.11
N HIS A 204 -29.74 4.36 -1.84
CA HIS A 204 -30.60 4.79 -0.73
C HIS A 204 -29.89 5.79 0.18
N ALA A 205 -29.28 6.82 -0.40
CA ALA A 205 -28.52 7.85 0.32
C ALA A 205 -29.30 8.49 1.49
N ASP A 206 -30.60 8.78 1.30
CA ASP A 206 -31.45 9.36 2.35
C ASP A 206 -31.66 8.44 3.55
N ALA A 207 -31.69 7.12 3.34
CA ALA A 207 -31.83 6.14 4.42
C ALA A 207 -30.48 5.82 5.06
N TYR A 208 -29.40 5.92 4.29
CA TYR A 208 -28.03 5.74 4.75
C TYR A 208 -27.55 6.88 5.65
N ASN A 209 -27.99 8.12 5.38
CA ASN A 209 -27.63 9.32 6.13
C ASN A 209 -28.53 9.63 7.34
N ARG A 210 -29.56 8.83 7.59
CA ARG A 210 -30.48 8.94 8.74
C ARG A 210 -29.95 8.21 9.95
#